data_AF-X1MTZ6-F1
#
_entry.id   AF-X1MTZ6-F1
#
_cell.length_a   1.000
_cell.length_b   1.000
_cell.length_c   1.000
_cell.angle_alpha   90.00
_cell.angle_beta   90.00
_cell.angle_gamma   90.00
#
_symmetry.space_group_name_H-M   'P 1'
#
loop_
_entity.id
_entity.type
_entity.pdbx_description
1 polymer ?
#
loop_
_entity_poly.entity_id
_entity_poly.type
_entity_poly.pdbx_seq_one_letter_code
_entity_poly.pdbx_strand_id
1 'polypeptide(L)'
;GERLACQARIIKDVKDIRILIKEFGKYQILKTVIEKKIPLSPYVHRKSFPPKTLVLAKGEKVLYDEEIVDDYHGRIYGLAIDVGTTTLVFDLVNLENGNVLATIAKTNPQIAYGNDVISRIEYTMVNKEKNEYFAKKEREIKLKEVQKKVIIGINESLKEIEARRGETICSCLTPNER
;
A
#
# COMPACT_ATOMS: atom_id res chain seq x y z
N GLY A 1 1.17 17.02 21.23
CA GLY A 1 -0.08 17.67 21.66
C GLY A 1 -1.22 16.81 21.17
N GLU A 2 -1.89 16.11 22.06
CA GLU A 2 -3.02 15.24 21.72
C GLU A 2 -4.30 16.07 21.58
N ARG A 3 -5.18 15.67 20.65
CA ARG A 3 -6.43 16.39 20.35
C ARG A 3 -7.62 15.55 20.80
N LEU A 4 -8.56 16.20 21.49
CA LEU A 4 -9.89 15.68 21.75
C LEU A 4 -10.68 15.64 20.43
N ALA A 5 -11.44 14.58 20.19
CA ALA A 5 -12.32 14.47 19.02
C ALA A 5 -13.35 15.62 18.99
N CYS A 6 -13.88 15.94 17.80
CA CYS A 6 -14.71 17.12 17.48
C CYS A 6 -16.04 17.29 18.25
N GLN A 7 -16.26 16.55 19.33
CA GLN A 7 -17.44 16.65 20.19
C GLN A 7 -17.13 16.67 21.70
N ALA A 8 -15.88 16.90 22.10
CA ALA A 8 -15.55 17.05 23.52
C ALA A 8 -15.92 18.44 24.04
N ARG A 9 -16.78 18.49 25.07
CA ARG A 9 -17.09 19.74 25.80
C ARG A 9 -16.37 19.72 27.15
N ILE A 10 -15.52 20.71 27.40
CA ILE A 10 -14.76 20.84 28.66
C ILE A 10 -15.71 21.38 29.73
N ILE A 11 -15.87 20.65 30.85
CA ILE A 11 -16.81 21.00 31.93
C ILE A 11 -16.10 21.61 33.16
N LYS A 12 -14.77 21.44 33.31
CA LYS A 12 -13.94 22.13 34.33
C LYS A 12 -12.43 21.90 34.11
N ASP A 13 -11.59 22.76 34.70
CA ASP A 13 -10.18 23.01 34.41
C ASP A 13 -9.20 22.63 35.53
N VAL A 14 -9.58 21.79 36.50
CA VAL A 14 -8.82 21.69 37.77
C VAL A 14 -7.95 20.44 37.97
N LYS A 15 -7.82 19.49 37.03
CA LYS A 15 -6.84 18.37 37.15
C LYS A 15 -6.36 17.80 35.80
N ASP A 16 -5.16 17.20 35.83
CA ASP A 16 -4.51 16.48 34.73
C ASP A 16 -5.45 15.49 34.02
N ILE A 17 -5.54 15.61 32.70
CA ILE A 17 -6.28 14.69 31.84
C ILE A 17 -5.36 13.51 31.51
N ARG A 18 -5.68 12.31 32.02
CA ARG A 18 -5.05 11.07 31.57
C ARG A 18 -5.91 10.46 30.46
N ILE A 19 -5.42 10.53 29.22
CA ILE A 19 -6.04 9.85 28.08
C ILE A 19 -5.48 8.43 28.01
N LEU A 20 -6.32 7.43 28.26
CA LEU A 20 -5.97 6.03 28.07
C LEU A 20 -6.50 5.61 26.70
N ILE A 21 -5.64 5.62 25.67
CA ILE A 21 -6.03 5.14 24.33
C ILE A 21 -6.06 3.60 24.39
N LYS A 22 -7.23 3.07 24.71
CA LYS A 22 -7.53 1.63 24.63
C LYS A 22 -7.76 1.30 23.15
N GLU A 23 -6.67 0.92 22.48
CA GLU A 23 -6.61 0.40 21.10
C GLU A 23 -6.94 1.39 19.98
N PHE A 24 -5.96 1.68 19.12
CA PHE A 24 -6.23 2.18 17.78
C PHE A 24 -6.99 1.07 17.03
N GLY A 25 -8.29 1.28 16.85
CA GLY A 25 -9.24 0.25 16.42
C GLY A 25 -8.85 -0.48 15.12
N LYS A 26 -9.31 -1.73 15.01
CA LYS A 26 -9.26 -2.50 13.76
C LYS A 26 -10.15 -1.81 12.72
N TYR A 27 -9.54 -1.16 11.73
CA TYR A 27 -10.27 -0.57 10.62
C TYR A 27 -10.98 -1.68 9.82
N GLN A 28 -12.26 -1.47 9.51
CA GLN A 28 -13.06 -2.36 8.68
C GLN A 28 -13.65 -1.57 7.53
N ILE A 29 -13.58 -2.13 6.33
CA ILE A 29 -14.19 -1.54 5.13
C ILE A 29 -15.63 -2.02 5.05
N LEU A 30 -16.57 -1.07 5.03
CA LEU A 30 -17.97 -1.33 4.71
C LEU A 30 -18.08 -1.61 3.20
N LYS A 31 -18.17 -2.89 2.83
CA LYS A 31 -18.39 -3.32 1.45
C LYS A 31 -19.88 -3.59 1.23
N THR A 32 -20.58 -2.66 0.60
CA THR A 32 -21.85 -2.97 -0.08
C THR A 32 -21.55 -3.02 -1.58
N VAL A 33 -21.50 -4.22 -2.15
CA VAL A 33 -21.14 -4.43 -3.56
C VAL A 33 -22.38 -4.90 -4.31
N ILE A 34 -22.74 -4.18 -5.38
CA ILE A 34 -23.61 -4.70 -6.43
C ILE A 34 -22.69 -5.51 -7.35
N GLU A 35 -22.75 -6.85 -7.29
CA GLU A 35 -21.96 -7.70 -8.16
C GLU A 35 -22.41 -7.54 -9.61
N LYS A 36 -21.56 -6.92 -10.44
CA LYS A 36 -21.72 -6.92 -11.89
C LYS A 36 -20.67 -7.86 -12.48
N LYS A 37 -21.10 -8.96 -13.11
CA LYS A 37 -20.19 -9.86 -13.83
C LYS A 37 -19.67 -9.16 -15.08
N ILE A 38 -18.52 -8.51 -14.97
CA ILE A 38 -17.79 -7.93 -16.09
C ILE A 38 -16.70 -8.95 -16.49
N PRO A 39 -16.58 -9.32 -17.78
CA PRO A 39 -15.48 -10.18 -18.22
C PRO A 39 -14.14 -9.50 -17.96
N LEU A 40 -13.21 -10.23 -17.37
CA LEU A 40 -11.89 -9.70 -17.04
C LEU A 40 -11.04 -9.62 -18.31
N SER A 41 -10.38 -8.48 -18.49
CA SER A 41 -9.37 -8.27 -19.54
C SER A 41 -8.14 -7.61 -18.91
N PRO A 42 -7.43 -8.31 -17.99
CA PRO A 42 -6.27 -7.75 -17.34
C PRO A 42 -5.13 -7.57 -18.35
N TYR A 43 -4.41 -6.44 -18.24
CA TYR A 43 -3.20 -6.20 -19.03
C TYR A 43 -2.09 -7.22 -18.71
N VAL A 44 -2.10 -7.75 -17.49
CA VAL A 44 -1.22 -8.84 -17.08
C VAL A 44 -1.93 -10.18 -17.28
N HIS A 45 -1.36 -11.05 -18.10
CA HIS A 45 -1.96 -12.36 -18.39
C HIS A 45 -0.90 -13.44 -18.66
N ARG A 46 -1.31 -14.70 -18.53
CA ARG A 46 -0.44 -15.86 -18.83
C ARG A 46 -0.51 -16.23 -20.30
N LYS A 47 0.62 -16.64 -20.88
CA LYS A 47 0.72 -17.20 -22.24
C LYS A 47 1.68 -18.37 -22.27
N SER A 48 1.28 -19.46 -22.93
CA SER A 48 2.13 -20.63 -23.12
C SER A 48 2.86 -20.53 -24.45
N PHE A 49 4.18 -20.72 -24.42
CA PHE A 49 5.02 -20.69 -25.62
C PHE A 49 5.50 -22.11 -25.96
N PRO A 50 5.41 -22.52 -27.25
CA PRO A 50 5.80 -23.85 -27.66
C PRO A 50 7.33 -24.06 -27.56
N PRO A 51 7.79 -25.32 -27.45
CA PRO A 51 9.21 -25.65 -27.26
C PRO A 51 10.16 -25.19 -28.38
N LYS A 52 9.64 -24.79 -29.55
CA LYS A 52 10.43 -24.32 -30.71
C LYS A 52 10.68 -22.81 -30.70
N THR A 53 10.12 -22.07 -29.74
CA THR A 53 10.40 -20.64 -29.56
C THR A 53 11.79 -20.46 -28.94
N LEU A 54 12.44 -19.30 -29.18
CA LEU A 54 13.72 -18.89 -28.57
C LEU A 54 13.85 -19.41 -27.13
N VAL A 55 15.01 -19.99 -26.78
CA VAL A 55 15.28 -20.72 -25.52
C VAL A 55 14.79 -19.99 -24.26
N LEU A 56 14.79 -18.66 -24.26
CA LEU A 56 14.35 -17.80 -23.16
C LEU A 56 12.82 -17.81 -22.91
N ALA A 57 12.00 -18.17 -23.90
CA ALA A 57 10.54 -18.08 -23.83
C ALA A 57 9.84 -19.40 -23.50
N LYS A 58 10.57 -20.51 -23.32
CA LYS A 58 9.93 -21.83 -23.10
C LYS A 58 9.09 -21.84 -21.81
N GLY A 59 7.88 -22.38 -21.89
CA GLY A 59 6.98 -22.58 -20.73
C GLY A 59 5.79 -21.61 -20.70
N GLU A 60 5.12 -21.56 -19.55
CA GLU A 60 4.10 -20.55 -19.27
C GLU A 60 4.78 -19.28 -18.74
N LYS A 61 4.51 -18.15 -19.39
CA LYS A 61 5.07 -16.84 -19.05
C LYS A 61 3.97 -15.89 -18.62
N VAL A 62 4.34 -14.92 -17.79
CA VAL A 62 3.52 -13.76 -17.44
C VAL A 62 3.92 -12.61 -18.35
N LEU A 63 2.93 -12.02 -19.03
CA LEU A 63 3.12 -10.89 -19.92
C LEU A 63 2.45 -9.65 -19.32
N TYR A 64 3.07 -8.49 -19.50
CA TYR A 64 2.48 -7.17 -19.30
C TYR A 64 2.55 -6.43 -20.64
N ASP A 65 1.40 -6.07 -21.21
CA ASP A 65 1.34 -5.37 -22.51
C ASP A 65 2.14 -6.08 -23.61
N GLU A 66 1.94 -7.40 -23.73
CA GLU A 66 2.67 -8.32 -24.63
C GLU A 66 4.18 -8.51 -24.37
N GLU A 67 4.76 -7.82 -23.41
CA GLU A 67 6.16 -8.03 -22.99
C GLU A 67 6.24 -9.10 -21.89
N ILE A 68 7.18 -10.05 -22.04
CA ILE A 68 7.43 -11.06 -20.99
C ILE A 68 8.05 -10.36 -19.78
N VAL A 69 7.36 -10.42 -18.64
CA VAL A 69 7.83 -9.84 -17.38
C VAL A 69 8.28 -10.87 -16.36
N ASP A 70 7.78 -12.11 -16.44
CA ASP A 70 8.14 -13.18 -15.51
C ASP A 70 7.77 -14.58 -16.04
N ASP A 71 8.23 -15.61 -15.34
CA ASP A 71 7.73 -16.98 -15.45
C ASP A 71 6.40 -17.15 -14.70
N TYR A 72 5.52 -18.02 -15.18
CA TYR A 72 4.27 -18.31 -14.48
C TYR A 72 4.52 -19.29 -13.32
N HIS A 73 4.21 -18.83 -12.10
CA HIS A 73 4.41 -19.59 -10.87
C HIS A 73 3.12 -20.18 -10.28
N GLY A 74 2.09 -20.38 -11.11
CA GLY A 74 0.85 -21.07 -10.74
C GLY A 74 -0.33 -20.16 -10.38
N ARG A 75 -0.11 -18.86 -10.13
CA ARG A 75 -1.15 -17.84 -9.96
C ARG A 75 -0.63 -16.46 -10.33
N ILE A 76 -1.52 -15.55 -10.74
CA ILE A 76 -1.22 -14.13 -10.95
C ILE A 76 -2.09 -13.30 -9.99
N TYR A 77 -1.43 -12.50 -9.15
CA TYR A 77 -2.10 -11.60 -8.23
C TYR A 77 -1.95 -10.14 -8.65
N GLY A 78 -2.93 -9.33 -8.27
CA GLY A 78 -2.91 -7.88 -8.41
C GLY A 78 -3.32 -7.22 -7.10
N LEU A 79 -2.96 -5.95 -6.96
CA LEU A 79 -3.36 -5.11 -5.83
C LEU A 79 -4.20 -3.94 -6.35
N ALA A 80 -5.38 -3.76 -5.80
CA ALA A 80 -6.13 -2.51 -5.94
C ALA A 80 -5.90 -1.69 -4.67
N ILE A 81 -5.23 -0.54 -4.78
CA ILE A 81 -4.74 0.26 -3.64
C ILE A 81 -5.42 1.62 -3.65
N ASP A 82 -5.94 2.02 -2.48
CA ASP A 82 -6.40 3.37 -2.18
C ASP A 82 -5.54 3.97 -1.06
N VAL A 83 -4.82 5.04 -1.39
CA VAL A 83 -3.91 5.74 -0.48
C VAL A 83 -4.55 7.04 -0.01
N GLY A 84 -5.39 6.95 1.01
CA GLY A 84 -5.92 8.11 1.71
C GLY A 84 -4.85 8.80 2.58
N THR A 85 -5.13 10.03 3.01
CA THR A 85 -4.22 10.76 3.92
C THR A 85 -4.06 10.04 5.26
N THR A 86 -5.13 9.46 5.76
CA THR A 86 -5.19 8.78 7.08
C THR A 86 -5.18 7.28 6.95
N THR A 87 -5.72 6.72 5.86
CA THR A 87 -5.93 5.28 5.72
C THR A 87 -5.29 4.78 4.43
N LEU A 88 -4.60 3.65 4.53
CA LEU A 88 -4.14 2.86 3.40
C LEU A 88 -5.03 1.63 3.29
N VAL A 89 -5.73 1.51 2.17
CA VAL A 89 -6.61 0.39 1.85
C VAL A 89 -6.07 -0.35 0.65
N PHE A 90 -6.13 -1.68 0.67
CA PHE A 90 -5.93 -2.43 -0.56
C PHE A 90 -6.66 -3.78 -0.58
N ASP A 91 -7.05 -4.19 -1.78
CA ASP A 91 -7.58 -5.51 -2.09
C ASP A 91 -6.51 -6.34 -2.81
N LEU A 92 -6.29 -7.56 -2.32
CA LEU A 92 -5.53 -8.59 -3.03
C LEU A 92 -6.47 -9.33 -3.98
N VAL A 93 -6.20 -9.25 -5.27
CA VAL A 93 -7.07 -9.77 -6.33
C VAL A 93 -6.35 -10.90 -7.07
N ASN A 94 -7.03 -12.02 -7.31
CA ASN A 94 -6.58 -13.00 -8.28
C ASN A 94 -6.92 -12.49 -9.69
N LEU A 95 -5.92 -12.21 -10.53
CA LEU A 95 -6.15 -11.62 -11.86
C LEU A 95 -6.68 -12.63 -12.88
N GLU A 96 -6.60 -13.93 -12.61
CA GLU A 96 -7.09 -14.97 -13.52
C GLU A 96 -8.61 -15.17 -13.42
N ASN A 97 -9.21 -14.89 -12.27
CA ASN A 97 -10.65 -15.07 -12.04
C ASN A 97 -11.37 -13.86 -11.42
N GLY A 98 -10.63 -12.82 -11.02
CA GLY A 98 -11.15 -11.55 -10.50
C GLY A 98 -11.54 -11.60 -9.03
N ASN A 99 -11.34 -12.72 -8.34
CA ASN A 99 -11.74 -12.87 -6.95
C ASN A 99 -10.86 -12.01 -6.05
N VAL A 100 -11.50 -11.23 -5.17
CA VAL A 100 -10.81 -10.56 -4.06
C VAL A 100 -10.51 -11.60 -2.97
N LEU A 101 -9.24 -11.85 -2.73
CA LEU A 101 -8.75 -12.86 -1.77
C LEU A 101 -8.62 -12.31 -0.36
N ALA A 102 -8.31 -11.02 -0.24
CA ALA A 102 -8.20 -10.31 1.03
C ALA A 102 -8.42 -8.81 0.82
N THR A 103 -8.95 -8.15 1.84
CA THR A 103 -9.11 -6.71 1.92
C THR A 103 -8.41 -6.24 3.20
N ILE A 104 -7.52 -5.26 3.09
CA ILE A 104 -6.77 -4.70 4.21
C ILE A 104 -7.03 -3.21 4.32
N ALA A 105 -7.25 -2.74 5.55
CA ALA A 105 -7.29 -1.33 5.91
C ALA A 105 -6.35 -1.09 7.10
N LYS A 106 -5.41 -0.17 6.96
CA LYS A 106 -4.48 0.24 8.02
C LYS A 106 -4.32 1.75 8.04
N THR A 107 -3.80 2.29 9.13
CA THR A 107 -3.37 3.69 9.17
C THR A 107 -2.30 3.92 8.11
N ASN A 108 -2.38 5.03 7.38
CA ASN A 108 -1.35 5.43 6.42
C ASN A 108 -0.02 5.67 7.19
N PRO A 109 1.05 4.88 6.91
CA PRO A 109 2.30 4.97 7.66
C PRO A 109 3.03 6.30 7.48
N GLN A 110 2.64 7.11 6.49
CA GLN A 110 3.15 8.47 6.32
C GLN A 110 2.73 9.43 7.43
N ILE A 111 1.83 9.03 8.34
CA ILE A 111 1.45 9.81 9.53
C ILE A 111 2.67 10.16 10.40
N ALA A 112 3.71 9.33 10.40
CA ALA A 112 4.97 9.59 11.10
C ALA A 112 5.70 10.86 10.60
N TYR A 113 5.35 11.36 9.42
CA TYR A 113 5.99 12.51 8.76
C TYR A 113 5.10 13.75 8.71
N GLY A 114 3.88 13.65 9.22
CA GLY A 114 2.90 14.72 9.16
C GLY A 114 1.47 14.18 9.22
N ASN A 115 0.62 14.88 9.96
CA ASN A 115 -0.78 14.51 10.18
C ASN A 115 -1.67 14.85 8.97
N ASP A 116 -1.22 15.76 8.11
CA ASP A 116 -1.90 16.20 6.90
C ASP A 116 -0.90 16.40 5.75
N VAL A 117 -1.43 16.65 4.55
CA VAL A 117 -0.62 16.81 3.33
C VAL A 117 0.38 17.96 3.45
N ILE A 118 -0.01 19.10 4.03
CA ILE A 118 0.85 20.28 4.13
C ILE A 118 2.03 20.01 5.06
N SER A 119 1.76 19.41 6.23
CA SER A 119 2.82 19.03 7.17
C SER A 119 3.81 18.02 6.58
N ARG A 120 3.35 17.10 5.73
CA ARG A 120 4.24 16.16 5.02
C ARG A 120 5.08 16.83 3.95
N ILE A 121 4.51 17.81 3.24
CA ILE A 121 5.27 18.64 2.28
C ILE A 121 6.32 19.45 3.04
N GLU A 122 5.96 20.05 4.17
CA GLU A 122 6.90 20.81 5.00
C GLU A 122 8.07 19.92 5.47
N TYR A 123 7.79 18.69 5.92
CA TYR A 123 8.82 17.71 6.31
C TYR A 123 9.87 17.45 5.22
N THR A 124 9.45 17.40 3.95
CA THR A 124 10.36 17.15 2.82
C THR A 124 11.07 18.41 2.34
N MET A 125 10.56 19.61 2.68
CA MET A 125 11.01 20.88 2.11
C MET A 125 11.84 21.74 3.06
N VAL A 126 11.55 21.74 4.37
CA VAL A 126 12.08 22.73 5.32
C VAL A 126 12.94 22.05 6.40
N ASN A 127 14.17 22.54 6.55
CA ASN A 127 15.01 22.26 7.69
C ASN A 127 14.64 23.20 8.84
N LYS A 128 13.83 22.71 9.79
CA LYS A 128 13.36 23.50 10.94
C LYS A 128 14.48 23.93 11.90
N GLU A 129 15.58 23.18 11.97
CA GLU A 129 16.70 23.50 12.85
C GLU A 129 17.51 24.69 12.33
N LYS A 130 17.69 24.75 11.01
CA LYS A 130 18.42 25.83 10.33
C LYS A 130 17.52 26.95 9.81
N ASN A 131 16.21 26.78 9.93
CA ASN A 131 15.18 27.68 9.39
C ASN A 131 15.39 28.00 7.89
N GLU A 132 15.72 26.98 7.10
CA GLU A 132 16.01 27.11 5.66
C GLU A 132 15.33 25.99 4.85
N TYR A 133 15.26 26.17 3.54
CA TYR A 133 14.82 25.10 2.64
C TYR A 133 15.96 24.11 2.38
N PHE A 134 15.64 22.81 2.36
CA PHE A 134 16.60 21.77 1.98
C PHE A 134 17.14 21.99 0.56
N ALA A 135 18.36 21.52 0.31
CA ALA A 135 18.87 21.45 -1.06
C ALA A 135 18.03 20.46 -1.89
N LYS A 136 17.99 20.62 -3.21
CA LYS A 136 17.19 19.75 -4.10
C LYS A 136 17.41 18.26 -3.84
N LYS A 137 18.68 17.84 -3.71
CA LYS A 137 19.07 16.45 -3.45
C LYS A 137 18.50 15.91 -2.14
N GLU A 138 18.48 16.72 -1.09
CA GLU A 138 17.93 16.32 0.22
C GLU A 138 16.40 16.20 0.16
N ARG A 139 15.72 17.11 -0.55
CA ARG A 139 14.27 17.03 -0.78
C ARG A 139 13.89 15.74 -1.50
N GLU A 140 14.65 15.34 -2.52
CA GLU A 140 14.45 14.09 -3.25
C GLU A 140 14.63 12.87 -2.34
N ILE A 141 15.65 12.87 -1.48
CA ILE A 141 15.88 11.79 -0.50
C ILE A 141 14.70 11.68 0.47
N LYS A 142 14.27 12.81 1.04
CA LYS A 142 13.14 12.86 1.99
C LYS A 142 11.83 12.45 1.34
N LEU A 143 11.58 12.87 0.09
CA LEU A 143 10.39 12.43 -0.64
C LEU A 143 10.39 10.92 -0.84
N LYS A 144 11.51 10.33 -1.26
CA LYS A 144 11.67 8.88 -1.40
C LYS A 144 11.45 8.17 -0.06
N GLU A 145 11.94 8.73 1.05
CA GLU A 145 11.73 8.20 2.39
C GLU A 145 10.23 8.09 2.72
N VAL A 146 9.48 9.18 2.52
CA VAL A 146 8.03 9.24 2.79
C VAL A 146 7.26 8.28 1.87
N GLN A 147 7.62 8.21 0.58
CA GLN A 147 6.98 7.29 -0.36
C GLN A 147 7.25 5.82 -0.03
N LYS A 148 8.49 5.48 0.38
CA LYS A 148 8.89 4.10 0.71
C LYS A 148 8.06 3.51 1.84
N LYS A 149 7.55 4.33 2.76
CA LYS A 149 6.71 3.87 3.87
C LYS A 149 5.42 3.21 3.43
N VAL A 150 4.82 3.67 2.33
CA VAL A 150 3.61 3.05 1.78
C VAL A 150 3.94 1.64 1.28
N ILE A 151 5.02 1.50 0.51
CA ILE A 151 5.47 0.20 -0.02
C ILE A 151 5.81 -0.77 1.11
N ILE A 152 6.52 -0.31 2.14
CA ILE A 152 6.82 -1.12 3.33
C ILE A 152 5.53 -1.59 3.99
N GLY A 153 4.56 -0.69 4.23
CA GLY A 153 3.30 -1.04 4.87
C GLY A 153 2.46 -2.03 4.05
N ILE A 154 2.50 -1.95 2.72
CA ILE A 154 1.87 -2.94 1.82
C ILE A 154 2.57 -4.29 1.97
N ASN A 155 3.91 -4.32 1.86
CA ASN A 155 4.68 -5.57 1.92
C ASN A 155 4.56 -6.28 3.27
N GLU A 156 4.56 -5.55 4.39
CA GLU A 156 4.30 -6.11 5.72
C GLU A 156 2.91 -6.75 5.79
N SER A 157 1.92 -6.09 5.21
CA SER A 157 0.54 -6.56 5.18
C SER A 157 0.35 -7.78 4.24
N LEU A 158 1.10 -7.86 3.14
CA LEU A 158 1.14 -9.04 2.28
C LEU A 158 1.71 -10.24 3.03
N LYS A 159 2.81 -10.07 3.76
CA LYS A 159 3.40 -11.14 4.60
C LYS A 159 2.42 -11.66 5.65
N GLU A 160 1.62 -10.78 6.26
CA GLU A 160 0.56 -11.18 7.17
C GLU A 160 -0.53 -12.03 6.49
N ILE A 161 -0.86 -11.74 5.22
CA ILE A 161 -1.81 -12.55 4.44
C ILE A 161 -1.19 -13.90 4.09
N GLU A 162 0.06 -13.94 3.61
CA GLU A 162 0.78 -15.18 3.29
C GLU A 162 0.78 -16.13 4.50
N ALA A 163 1.14 -15.61 5.68
CA ALA A 163 1.18 -16.39 6.91
C ALA A 163 -0.21 -16.95 7.31
N ARG A 164 -1.29 -16.24 7.01
CA ARG A 164 -2.67 -16.69 7.30
C ARG A 164 -3.18 -17.72 6.30
N ARG A 165 -2.74 -17.64 5.04
CA ARG A 165 -3.23 -18.50 3.96
C ARG A 165 -2.37 -19.74 3.73
N GLY A 166 -1.09 -19.70 4.09
CA GLY A 166 -0.12 -20.75 3.75
C GLY A 166 0.22 -20.81 2.26
N GLU A 167 -0.05 -19.73 1.51
CA GLU A 167 0.28 -19.58 0.09
C GLU A 167 1.29 -18.44 -0.05
N THR A 168 2.33 -18.63 -0.87
CA THR A 168 3.28 -17.56 -1.20
C THR A 168 2.61 -16.51 -2.09
N ILE A 169 2.72 -15.24 -1.70
CA ILE A 169 2.26 -14.05 -2.41
C ILE A 169 3.48 -13.15 -2.54
N CYS A 170 4.03 -13.03 -3.75
CA CYS A 170 5.23 -12.22 -4.00
C CYS A 170 5.10 -10.79 -3.42
N SER A 171 6.18 -10.28 -2.84
CA SER A 171 6.25 -8.90 -2.34
C SER A 171 6.27 -7.90 -3.49
N CYS A 172 5.72 -6.71 -3.28
CA CYS A 172 5.90 -5.61 -4.22
C CYS A 172 7.39 -5.22 -4.26
N LEU A 173 7.99 -5.28 -5.45
CA LEU A 173 9.35 -4.80 -5.70
C LEU A 173 9.48 -3.36 -5.19
N THR A 174 10.51 -3.08 -4.40
CA THR A 174 10.83 -1.71 -4.05
C THR A 174 11.43 -1.00 -5.29
N PRO A 175 11.24 0.32 -5.46
CA PRO A 175 11.76 1.05 -6.63
C PRO A 175 13.29 0.98 -6.85
N ASN A 176 14.05 0.37 -5.95
CA ASN A 176 15.50 0.21 -6.05
C ASN A 176 15.95 -1.23 -6.40
N GLU A 177 15.01 -2.13 -6.75
CA GLU A 177 15.30 -3.53 -7.12
C GLU A 177 15.18 -3.78 -8.63
N ARG A 178 15.36 -2.73 -9.45
CA ARG A 178 15.59 -2.83 -10.90
C ARG A 178 16.84 -2.06 -11.29
#